data_AF-A0A7S7NR11-F1
#
_entry.id   AF-A0A7S7NR11-F1
#
_cell.length_a   1.000
_cell.length_b   1.000
_cell.length_c   1.000
_cell.angle_alpha   90.00
_cell.angle_beta   90.00
_cell.angle_gamma   90.00
#
_symmetry.space_group_name_H-M   'P 1'
#
loop_
_entity.id
_entity.type
_entity.pdbx_description
1 polymer ?
#
loop_
_entity_poly.entity_id
_entity_poly.type
_entity_poly.pdbx_seq_one_letter_code
_entity_poly.pdbx_strand_id
1 'polypeptide(L)'
;MALAIKFQDSVDRGEVRDYADIARLGYVTRARVTQIMNLLNLTPEIQELLLFADASQDGGGTERDLRPIIGLVKWEEQRTAWRSLLLR
;
A
#
# COMPACT_ATOMS: atom_id res chain seq x y z
N MET A 1 -3.47 -3.03 -1.92
CA MET A 1 -2.09 -3.52 -1.69
C MET A 1 -1.64 -4.55 -2.71
N ALA A 2 -2.39 -5.62 -2.97
CA ALA A 2 -2.04 -6.65 -3.98
C ALA A 2 -1.60 -6.09 -5.34
N LEU A 3 -2.25 -5.00 -5.80
CA LEU A 3 -1.86 -4.33 -7.04
C LEU A 3 -0.45 -3.72 -6.99
N ALA A 4 -0.02 -3.21 -5.84
CA ALA A 4 1.33 -2.67 -5.66
C ALA A 4 2.39 -3.77 -5.76
N ILE A 5 2.12 -4.95 -5.20
CA ILE A 5 2.99 -6.13 -5.32
C ILE A 5 3.11 -6.55 -6.78
N LYS A 6 1.98 -6.65 -7.50
CA LYS A 6 1.99 -6.98 -8.93
C LYS A 6 2.80 -5.97 -9.75
N PHE A 7 2.65 -4.68 -9.46
CA PHE A 7 3.41 -3.64 -10.13
C PHE A 7 4.90 -3.70 -9.85
N GLN A 8 5.29 -3.99 -8.59
CA GLN A 8 6.69 -4.20 -8.24
C GLN A 8 7.26 -5.40 -9.00
N ASP A 9 6.56 -6.54 -9.03
CA ASP A 9 6.99 -7.73 -9.78
C ASP A 9 7.15 -7.45 -11.28
N SER A 10 6.22 -6.74 -11.92
CA SER A 10 6.35 -6.36 -13.33
C SER A 10 7.55 -5.44 -13.59
N VAL A 11 7.92 -4.56 -12.65
CA VAL A 11 9.14 -3.73 -12.76
C VAL A 11 10.38 -4.60 -12.59
N ASP A 12 10.40 -5.46 -11.58
CA ASP A 12 11.53 -6.34 -11.27
C ASP A 12 11.81 -7.33 -12.42
N ARG A 13 10.76 -7.79 -13.10
CA ARG A 13 10.83 -8.66 -14.28
C ARG A 13 11.08 -7.89 -15.59
N GLY A 14 11.13 -6.56 -15.55
CA GLY A 14 11.39 -5.71 -16.72
C GLY A 14 10.25 -5.65 -17.73
N GLU A 15 9.04 -6.09 -17.37
CA GLU A 15 7.85 -6.00 -18.22
C GLU A 15 7.38 -4.55 -18.40
N VAL A 16 7.64 -3.72 -17.39
CA VAL A 16 7.43 -2.28 -17.41
C VAL A 16 8.70 -1.58 -16.93
N ARG A 17 9.03 -0.43 -17.52
CA ARG A 17 10.30 0.25 -17.23
C ARG A 17 10.35 0.90 -15.86
N ASP A 18 9.26 1.54 -15.46
CA ASP A 18 9.15 2.31 -14.22
C ASP A 18 7.68 2.60 -13.89
N TYR A 19 7.45 3.27 -12.76
CA TYR A 19 6.11 3.64 -12.30
C TYR A 19 5.40 4.66 -13.21
N ALA A 20 6.13 5.46 -13.99
CA ALA A 20 5.53 6.35 -14.97
C ALA A 20 5.02 5.58 -16.19
N ASP A 21 5.69 4.49 -16.57
CA ASP A 21 5.24 3.54 -17.59
C ASP A 21 3.94 2.85 -17.13
N ILE A 22 3.90 2.39 -15.88
CA ILE A 22 2.68 1.83 -15.27
C ILE A 22 1.52 2.83 -15.32
N ALA A 23 1.76 4.09 -14.97
CA ALA A 23 0.73 5.12 -15.01
C ALA A 23 0.15 5.31 -16.42
N ARG A 24 1.03 5.38 -17.42
CA ARG A 24 0.65 5.52 -18.83
C ARG A 24 -0.13 4.31 -19.34
N LEU A 25 0.35 3.10 -19.09
CA LEU A 25 -0.28 1.85 -19.54
C LEU A 25 -1.61 1.60 -18.82
N GLY A 26 -1.71 1.97 -17.55
CA GLY A 26 -2.92 1.84 -16.74
C GLY A 26 -3.94 2.98 -16.92
N TYR A 27 -3.65 3.97 -17.78
CA TYR A 27 -4.48 5.17 -17.98
C TYR A 27 -4.83 5.90 -16.68
N VAL A 28 -3.90 5.95 -15.73
CA VAL A 28 -4.06 6.63 -14.44
C VAL A 28 -2.98 7.68 -14.24
N THR A 29 -3.21 8.61 -13.32
CA THR A 29 -2.19 9.62 -12.99
C THR A 29 -1.00 8.97 -12.28
N ARG A 30 0.19 9.58 -12.43
CA ARG A 30 1.39 9.18 -11.67
C ARG A 30 1.13 9.23 -10.16
N ALA A 31 0.41 10.24 -9.69
CA ALA A 31 0.04 10.37 -8.28
C ALA A 31 -0.77 9.16 -7.78
N ARG A 32 -1.68 8.62 -8.60
CA ARG A 32 -2.43 7.41 -8.25
C ARG A 32 -1.52 6.19 -8.16
N VAL A 33 -0.56 6.03 -9.08
CA VAL A 33 0.44 4.96 -8.99
C VAL A 33 1.28 5.11 -7.73
N THR A 34 1.76 6.31 -7.42
CA THR A 34 2.50 6.57 -6.17
C THR A 34 1.70 6.18 -4.93
N GLN A 35 0.41 6.53 -4.85
CA GLN A 35 -0.46 6.11 -3.74
C GLN A 35 -0.51 4.59 -3.59
N ILE A 36 -0.64 3.87 -4.71
CA ILE A 36 -0.66 2.41 -4.71
C ILE A 36 0.69 1.86 -4.25
N MET A 37 1.80 2.34 -4.83
CA MET A 37 3.15 1.86 -4.52
C MET A 37 3.56 2.14 -3.08
N ASN A 38 3.10 3.25 -2.50
CA ASN A 38 3.40 3.60 -1.11
C ASN A 38 2.85 2.58 -0.10
N LEU A 39 1.88 1.73 -0.48
CA LEU A 39 1.42 0.64 0.38
C LEU A 39 2.53 -0.37 0.72
N LEU A 40 3.58 -0.45 -0.11
CA LEU A 40 4.75 -1.30 0.14
C LEU A 40 5.67 -0.77 1.25
N ASN A 41 5.45 0.46 1.73
CA ASN A 41 6.24 1.05 2.83
C ASN A 41 5.67 0.72 4.22
N LEU A 42 4.51 0.05 4.28
CA LEU A 42 3.93 -0.41 5.53
C LEU A 42 4.78 -1.51 6.16
N THR A 43 4.72 -1.67 7.48
CA THR A 43 5.38 -2.79 8.15
C THR A 43 4.88 -4.15 7.61
N PRO A 44 5.73 -5.19 7.58
CA PRO A 44 5.32 -6.52 7.10
C PRO A 44 4.04 -7.06 7.75
N GLU A 45 3.86 -6.83 9.06
CA GLU A 45 2.68 -7.26 9.82
C GLU A 45 1.39 -6.59 9.29
N ILE A 46 1.40 -5.27 9.09
CA ILE A 46 0.25 -4.52 8.55
C ILE A 46 0.00 -4.94 7.10
N GLN A 47 1.06 -5.18 6.34
CA GLN A 47 0.98 -5.65 4.96
C GLN A 47 0.26 -7.01 4.85
N GLU A 48 0.63 -7.98 5.67
CA GLU A 48 -0.05 -9.27 5.74
C GLU A 48 -1.52 -9.12 6.13
N LEU A 49 -1.81 -8.32 7.16
CA LEU A 49 -3.18 -8.06 7.57
C LEU A 49 -4.02 -7.48 6.43
N LEU A 50 -3.50 -6.50 5.68
CA LEU A 50 -4.21 -5.90 4.55
C LEU A 50 -4.40 -6.85 3.35
N LEU A 51 -3.52 -7.84 3.18
CA LEU A 51 -3.63 -8.83 2.10
C LEU A 51 -4.59 -9.97 2.43
N PHE A 52 -4.64 -10.37 3.69
CA PHE A 52 -5.38 -11.55 4.15
C PHE A 52 -6.58 -11.23 5.03
N ALA A 53 -6.89 -9.96 5.27
CA ALA A 53 -8.09 -9.56 5.98
C ALA A 53 -9.33 -10.11 5.27
N ASP A 54 -10.19 -10.75 6.05
CA ASP A 54 -11.52 -11.15 5.62
C ASP A 54 -12.33 -9.88 5.33
N ALA A 55 -12.89 -9.76 4.13
CA ALA A 55 -13.70 -8.61 3.71
C ALA A 55 -14.97 -8.41 4.58
N SER A 56 -15.35 -9.41 5.39
CA SER A 56 -16.43 -9.32 6.36
C SER A 56 -16.05 -8.64 7.68
N GLN A 57 -14.75 -8.50 7.95
CA GLN A 57 -14.22 -7.72 9.08
C GLN A 57 -13.74 -6.39 8.51
N ASP A 58 -14.21 -5.27 9.05
CA ASP A 58 -13.86 -3.90 8.64
C ASP A 58 -12.40 -3.54 9.01
N GLY A 59 -11.47 -4.48 8.82
CA GLY A 59 -10.29 -4.66 9.64
C GLY A 59 -9.02 -3.96 9.15
N GLY A 60 -9.12 -3.12 8.11
CA GLY A 60 -7.94 -2.55 7.47
C GLY A 60 -7.94 -1.04 7.23
N GLY A 61 -9.08 -0.38 7.42
CA GLY A 61 -9.28 1.03 7.04
C GLY A 61 -9.23 1.26 5.52
N THR A 62 -9.63 2.44 5.09
CA THR A 62 -9.53 2.86 3.69
C THR A 62 -8.11 3.28 3.35
N GLU A 63 -7.77 3.40 2.06
CA GLU A 63 -6.49 3.98 1.64
C GLU A 63 -6.22 5.35 2.28
N ARG A 64 -7.28 6.14 2.49
CA ARG A 64 -7.18 7.46 3.14
C ARG A 64 -6.75 7.34 4.60
N ASP A 65 -7.24 6.34 5.31
CA ASP A 65 -6.89 6.08 6.72
C ASP A 65 -5.46 5.57 6.87
N LEU A 66 -4.95 4.89 5.84
CA LEU A 66 -3.58 4.37 5.80
C LEU A 66 -2.54 5.45 5.47
N ARG A 67 -2.88 6.53 4.74
CA ARG A 67 -1.91 7.56 4.32
C ARG A 67 -1.05 8.13 5.44
N PRO A 68 -1.59 8.49 6.62
CA PRO A 68 -0.78 8.98 7.73
C PRO A 68 0.20 7.94 8.26
N ILE A 69 -0.18 6.66 8.25
CA ILE A 69 0.63 5.54 8.73
C ILE A 69 1.79 5.29 7.77
N ILE A 70 1.50 5.24 6.47
CA ILE A 70 2.48 5.06 5.39
C ILE A 70 3.61 6.10 5.44
N GLY A 71 3.32 7.33 5.86
CA GLY A 71 4.29 8.42 5.95
C GLY A 71 5.27 8.30 7.12
N LEU A 72 5.04 7.40 8.08
CA LEU A 72 5.92 7.21 9.24
C LEU A 72 7.11 6.33 8.85
N VAL A 73 8.32 6.88 9.00
CA VAL A 73 9.56 6.18 8.63
C VAL A 73 9.85 5.01 9.59
N LYS A 74 9.54 5.16 10.88
CA LYS A 74 9.78 4.10 11.87
C LYS A 74 8.59 3.14 11.96
N TRP A 75 8.87 1.85 11.86
CA TRP A 75 7.86 0.81 11.97
C TRP A 75 7.14 0.78 13.32
N GLU A 76 7.82 1.11 14.44
CA GLU A 76 7.14 1.19 15.74
C GLU A 76 6.07 2.29 15.79
N GLU A 77 6.33 3.42 15.12
CA GLU A 77 5.38 4.51 14.99
C GLU A 77 4.19 4.07 14.12
N GLN A 78 4.47 3.33 13.03
CA GLN A 78 3.42 2.72 12.21
C GLN A 78 2.52 1.76 13.00
N ARG A 79 3.10 0.84 13.77
CA ARG A 79 2.35 -0.12 14.60
C ARG A 79 1.47 0.59 15.63
N THR A 80 1.98 1.66 16.24
CA THR A 80 1.22 2.46 17.22
C THR A 80 0.03 3.17 16.56
N ALA A 81 0.25 3.79 15.40
CA ALA A 81 -0.80 4.45 14.63
C ALA A 81 -1.84 3.45 14.12
N TRP A 82 -1.42 2.28 13.67
CA TRP A 82 -2.29 1.19 13.21
C TRP A 82 -3.21 0.68 14.32
N ARG A 83 -2.68 0.39 15.50
CA ARG A 83 -3.50 -0.02 16.65
C ARG A 83 -4.52 1.04 17.02
N SER A 84 -4.14 2.32 16.94
CA SER A 84 -5.04 3.43 17.19
C SER A 84 -6.16 3.56 16.14
N LEU A 85 -5.90 3.15 14.89
CA LEU A 85 -6.90 3.11 13.83
C LEU A 85 -7.92 1.99 14.06
N LEU A 86 -7.47 0.80 14.48
CA LEU A 86 -8.33 -0.36 14.73
C LEU A 86 -9.23 -0.22 15.98
N LEU A 87 -8.89 0.70 16.89
CA LEU A 87 -9.66 0.99 18.10
C LEU A 87 -10.77 2.05 17.88
N ARG A 88 -10.96 2.54 16.66
CA ARG A 88 -12.03 3.47 16.29
C ARG A 88 -13.28 2.71 15.86
#